data_AF-A0A534ZCL2-F1
#
_entry.id   AF-A0A534ZCL2-F1
#
_cell.length_a   1.000
_cell.length_b   1.000
_cell.length_c   1.000
_cell.angle_alpha   90.00
_cell.angle_beta   90.00
_cell.angle_gamma   90.00
#
_symmetry.space_group_name_H-M   'P 1'
#
loop_
_entity.id
_entity.type
_entity.pdbx_description
1 polymer ?
#
loop_
_entity_poly.entity_id
_entity_poly.type
_entity_poly.pdbx_seq_one_letter_code
_entity_poly.pdbx_strand_id
1 'polypeptide(L)' 'MFGALSTGRSGLINTGAALSVIGNNIANVGTTGFKAARVEFADLISAEAGGE' A
#
# COMPACT_ATOMS: atom_id res chain seq x y z
N MET A 1 -12.39 18.80 3.11
CA MET A 1 -13.15 17.56 3.38
C MET A 1 -12.94 16.50 2.31
N PHE A 2 -13.06 16.81 1.00
CA PHE A 2 -12.80 15.84 -0.07
C PHE A 2 -11.36 15.32 -0.13
N GLY A 3 -10.35 16.17 0.12
CA GLY A 3 -8.94 15.75 0.21
C GLY A 3 -8.69 14.71 1.31
N ALA A 4 -9.13 15.00 2.55
CA ALA A 4 -8.98 14.09 3.68
C ALA A 4 -9.67 12.72 3.48
N LEU A 5 -10.86 12.69 2.87
CA LEU A 5 -11.54 11.44 2.54
C LEU A 5 -10.79 10.65 1.46
N SER A 6 -10.29 11.34 0.42
CA SER A 6 -9.48 10.72 -0.63
C SER A 6 -8.19 10.13 -0.07
N THR A 7 -7.49 10.86 0.80
CA THR A 7 -6.29 10.41 1.51
C THR A 7 -6.59 9.22 2.41
N GLY A 8 -7.70 9.27 3.18
CA GLY A 8 -8.14 8.14 4.01
C GLY A 8 -8.47 6.89 3.18
N ARG A 9 -9.15 7.05 2.04
CA ARG A 9 -9.43 5.95 1.10
C ARG A 9 -8.15 5.33 0.55
N SER A 10 -7.20 6.14 0.11
CA SER A 10 -5.90 5.69 -0.42
C SER A 10 -5.09 4.96 0.66
N GLY A 11 -5.09 5.45 1.91
CA GLY A 11 -4.44 4.78 3.03
C GLY A 11 -5.01 3.39 3.32
N LEU A 12 -6.34 3.23 3.27
CA LEU A 12 -6.99 1.93 3.46
C LEU A 12 -6.64 0.95 2.33
N ILE A 13 -6.67 1.41 1.08
CA ILE A 13 -6.32 0.59 -0.09
C ILE A 13 -4.87 0.11 0.00
N ASN A 14 -3.95 1.03 0.29
CA ASN A 14 -2.52 0.73 0.45
C ASN A 14 -2.27 -0.28 1.57
N THR A 15 -2.96 -0.12 2.70
CA THR A 15 -2.88 -1.07 3.82
C THR A 15 -3.41 -2.44 3.43
N GLY A 16 -4.53 -2.51 2.72
CA GLY A 16 -5.09 -3.77 2.20
C GLY A 16 -4.13 -4.50 1.26
N ALA A 17 -3.45 -3.77 0.37
CA ALA A 17 -2.44 -4.33 -0.52
C ALA A 17 -1.24 -4.91 0.25
N ALA A 18 -0.74 -4.20 1.27
CA ALA A 18 0.32 -4.71 2.14
C ALA A 18 -0.10 -5.98 2.90
N LEU A 19 -1.32 -6.02 3.45
CA LEU A 19 -1.84 -7.22 4.12
C LEU A 19 -1.92 -8.41 3.17
N SER A 20 -2.30 -8.20 1.90
CA SER A 20 -2.33 -9.27 0.90
C SER A 20 -0.94 -9.86 0.60
N VAL A 21 0.09 -9.01 0.51
CA VAL A 21 1.49 -9.45 0.31
C VAL A 21 2.01 -10.18 1.54
N ILE A 22 1.74 -9.67 2.75
CA ILE A 22 2.08 -10.35 4.00
C ILE A 22 1.41 -11.73 4.06
N GLY A 23 0.12 -11.81 3.74
CA GLY A 23 -0.63 -13.06 3.69
C GLY A 23 -0.03 -14.07 2.70
N ASN A 24 0.35 -13.62 1.50
CA ASN A 24 1.03 -14.47 0.53
C ASN A 24 2.38 -14.99 1.03
N ASN A 25 3.18 -14.14 1.68
CA ASN A 25 4.46 -14.57 2.24
C ASN A 25 4.28 -15.61 3.35
N ILE A 26 3.31 -15.40 4.25
CA ILE A 26 3.01 -16.34 5.34
C ILE A 26 2.50 -17.67 4.78
N ALA A 27 1.59 -17.62 3.80
CA ALA A 27 1.04 -18.83 3.18
C ALA A 27 2.11 -19.69 2.48
N ASN A 28 3.22 -19.09 2.05
CA ASN A 28 4.30 -19.77 1.32
C ASN A 28 5.58 -19.98 2.15
N VAL A 29 5.53 -19.84 3.48
CA VAL A 29 6.71 -19.96 4.37
C VAL A 29 7.40 -21.34 4.36
N GLY A 30 6.81 -22.35 3.74
CA GLY A 30 7.38 -23.69 3.58
C GLY A 30 7.60 -24.13 2.12
N THR A 31 7.29 -23.27 1.15
CA THR A 31 7.41 -23.62 -0.28
C THR A 31 8.87 -23.45 -0.73
N THR A 32 9.52 -24.53 -1.14
CA THR A 32 10.90 -24.48 -1.62
C THR A 32 11.01 -23.63 -2.88
N GLY A 33 11.93 -22.66 -2.88
CA GLY A 33 12.12 -21.72 -3.99
C GLY A 33 11.17 -20.52 -4.01
N PHE A 34 10.30 -20.35 -3.00
CA PHE A 34 9.48 -19.15 -2.87
C PHE A 34 10.33 -17.90 -2.60
N LYS A 35 9.99 -16.79 -3.29
CA LYS A 35 10.62 -15.48 -3.10
C LYS A 35 9.63 -14.55 -2.41
N ALA A 36 9.97 -14.13 -1.20
CA ALA A 36 9.15 -13.18 -0.46
C ALA A 36 9.08 -11.83 -1.19
N ALA A 37 7.91 -11.20 -1.15
CA ALA A 37 7.68 -9.88 -1.70
C ALA A 37 7.42 -8.86 -0.58
N ARG A 38 7.66 -7.57 -0.84
CA ARG A 38 7.33 -6.47 0.09
C ARG A 38 6.65 -5.35 -0.67
N VAL A 39 5.69 -4.69 -0.01
CA VAL A 39 5.09 -3.45 -0.53
C VAL A 39 5.95 -2.29 -0.05
N GLU A 40 6.27 -1.38 -0.98
CA GLU A 40 6.87 -0.09 -0.68
C GLU A 40 5.87 1.00 -1.07
N PHE A 41 5.67 1.96 -0.17
CA PHE A 41 4.79 3.09 -0.40
C PHE A 41 5.62 4.29 -0.83
N ALA A 42 5.13 5.01 -1.84
CA ALA A 42 5.67 6.28 -2.27
C ALA A 42 4.54 7.30 -2.30
N ASP A 43 4.87 8.54 -1.97
CA ASP A 43 3.92 9.64 -2.10
C ASP A 43 3.76 10.03 -3.57
N LEU A 44 2.54 10.36 -3.97
CA LEU A 44 2.26 10.95 -5.28
C LEU A 44 2.26 12.46 -5.06
N ILE A 45 3.10 13.19 -5.81
CA ILE A 45 3.30 14.65 -5.72
C ILE A 45 2.08 15.37 -5.11
N SER A 46 2.30 16.01 -3.96
CA SER A 46 1.31 16.80 -3.22
C SER A 46 0.75 17.93 -4.10
N ALA A 47 -0.41 17.70 -4.70
CA ALA A 47 -1.17 18.70 -5.45
C ALA A 47 -1.91 19.69 -4.52
N GLU A 48 -1.42 19.92 -3.30
CA GLU A 48 -1.89 21.00 -2.42
C GLU A 48 -0.89 22.17 -2.34
N ALA A 49 0.31 22.07 -2.93
CA ALA A 49 1.29 23.16 -2.99
C ALA A 49 1.31 23.90 -4.36
N GLY A 50 0.17 23.95 -5.06
CA GLY A 50 0.09 24.56 -6.39
C GLY A 50 -1.32 25.06 -6.74
N GLY A 51 -1.65 26.26 -6.24
CA GLY A 51 -2.70 27.13 -6.79
C GLY A 51 -4.12 26.86 -6.29
N GLU A 52 -4.51 27.51 -5.19
CA GLU A 52 -5.24 28.79 -5.19
C GLU A 52 -4.82 29.63 -3.97
#